data_AF-A0A524GJM6-F1
#
_entry.id   AF-A0A524GJM6-F1
#
_cell.length_a   1.000
_cell.length_b   1.000
_cell.length_c   1.000
_cell.angle_alpha   90.00
_cell.angle_beta   90.00
_cell.angle_gamma   90.00
#
_symmetry.space_group_name_H-M   'P 1'
#
loop_
_entity.id
_entity.type
_entity.pdbx_description
1 polymer ?
#
loop_
_entity_poly.entity_id
_entity_poly.type
_entity_poly.pdbx_seq_one_letter_code
_entity_poly.pdbx_strand_id
1 'polypeptide(L)'
;MDCSEFHELLDTYLEDSLEEDQWLLFRRHLRDCTSCGDWAQGVEPSLLFTTAESGPVDLARIEACAVAVTGQIRQERLAGKLLRHRRPWLAAAAAAAAVALVGAGAWRLMPVGGDVVPAMSFAVGESSETGAAPPTVEVEMNGDDVRVYQFASEEDTDTAVYFIVNPAMKL
;
A
#
# COMPACT_ATOMS: atom_id res chain seq x y z
N MET A 1 33.47 -7.24 31.85
CA MET A 1 32.47 -8.30 31.76
C MET A 1 33.10 -9.51 31.13
N ASP A 2 33.05 -10.64 31.84
CA ASP A 2 33.42 -11.94 31.30
C ASP A 2 32.22 -12.62 30.62
N CYS A 3 32.46 -13.76 29.98
CA CYS A 3 31.41 -14.46 29.23
C CYS A 3 30.32 -15.07 30.13
N SER A 4 30.67 -15.47 31.36
CA SER A 4 29.71 -16.02 32.33
C SER A 4 28.73 -14.95 32.80
N GLU A 5 29.25 -13.79 33.22
CA GLU A 5 28.47 -12.64 33.65
C GLU A 5 27.56 -12.15 32.51
N PHE A 6 28.05 -12.16 31.27
CA PHE A 6 27.25 -11.83 30.09
C PHE A 6 26.05 -12.79 29.91
N HIS A 7 26.24 -14.11 30.06
CA HIS A 7 25.15 -15.07 29.94
C HIS A 7 24.10 -14.92 31.04
N GLU A 8 24.50 -14.61 32.27
CA GLU A 8 23.59 -14.40 33.40
C GLU A 8 22.74 -13.12 33.23
N LEU A 9 23.29 -12.10 32.57
CA LEU A 9 22.62 -10.82 32.35
C LEU A 9 21.72 -10.79 31.10
N LEU A 10 21.73 -11.83 30.26
CA LEU A 10 20.95 -11.83 29.02
C LEU A 10 19.44 -11.67 29.29
N ASP A 11 18.88 -12.43 30.23
CA ASP A 11 17.45 -12.38 30.51
C ASP A 11 17.04 -11.00 31.03
N THR A 12 17.82 -10.44 31.97
CA THR A 12 17.66 -9.07 32.48
C THR A 12 17.75 -8.02 31.35
N TYR A 13 18.58 -8.26 30.33
CA TYR A 13 18.72 -7.38 29.16
C TYR A 13 17.48 -7.40 28.28
N LEU A 14 16.94 -8.59 28.04
CA LEU A 14 15.72 -8.77 27.25
C LEU A 14 14.50 -8.18 27.97
N GLU A 15 14.52 -8.17 29.30
CA GLU A 15 13.51 -7.52 30.14
C GLU A 15 13.69 -6.00 30.28
N ASP A 16 14.72 -5.41 29.65
CA ASP A 16 15.07 -3.98 29.74
C ASP A 16 15.24 -3.48 31.19
N SER A 17 15.74 -4.36 32.07
CA SER A 17 15.86 -4.11 33.51
C SER A 17 17.29 -3.93 34.01
N LEU A 18 18.29 -3.90 33.12
CA LEU A 18 19.67 -3.57 33.48
C LEU A 18 19.86 -2.09 33.82
N GLU A 19 20.74 -1.86 34.78
CA GLU A 19 21.28 -0.52 35.05
C GLU A 19 22.12 0.00 33.87
N GLU A 20 22.17 1.33 33.70
CA GLU A 20 22.81 1.98 32.55
C GLU A 20 24.30 1.59 32.37
N ASP A 21 25.05 1.52 33.46
CA ASP A 21 26.46 1.12 33.44
C ASP A 21 26.63 -0.34 32.98
N GLN A 22 25.75 -1.23 33.44
CA GLN A 22 25.78 -2.65 33.08
C GLN A 22 25.34 -2.84 31.63
N TRP A 23 24.35 -2.07 31.17
CA TRP A 23 23.88 -2.07 29.78
C TRP A 23 25.01 -1.69 28.81
N LEU A 24 25.82 -0.68 29.15
CA LEU A 24 26.96 -0.27 28.32
C LEU A 24 28.06 -1.34 28.26
N LEU A 25 28.33 -2.02 29.38
CA LEU A 25 29.29 -3.13 29.43
C LEU A 25 28.80 -4.34 28.65
N PHE A 26 27.51 -4.68 28.79
CA PHE A 26 26.86 -5.76 28.07
C PHE A 26 26.92 -5.53 26.56
N ARG A 27 26.51 -4.35 26.07
CA ARG A 27 26.55 -4.04 24.62
C ARG A 27 27.96 -4.03 24.05
N ARG A 28 28.94 -3.59 24.84
CA ARG A 28 30.34 -3.64 24.43
C ARG A 28 30.81 -5.08 24.30
N HIS A 29 30.53 -5.92 25.30
CA HIS A 29 30.88 -7.33 25.25
C HIS A 29 30.19 -8.06 24.08
N LEU A 30 28.90 -7.80 23.86
CA LEU A 30 28.13 -8.34 22.75
C LEU A 30 28.75 -8.01 21.37
N ARG A 31 29.35 -6.83 21.23
CA ARG A 31 30.02 -6.40 19.99
C ARG A 31 31.44 -6.98 19.87
N ASP A 32 32.19 -7.00 20.97
CA ASP A 32 33.61 -7.35 20.96
C ASP A 32 33.85 -8.87 21.02
N CYS A 33 32.91 -9.64 21.56
CA CYS A 33 33.03 -11.08 21.77
C CYS A 33 32.13 -11.86 20.79
N THR A 34 32.74 -12.40 19.73
CA THR A 34 32.01 -13.10 18.66
C THR A 34 31.29 -14.35 19.16
N SER A 35 31.90 -15.12 20.07
CA SER A 35 31.27 -16.33 20.61
C SER A 35 30.00 -16.04 21.41
N CYS A 36 30.02 -14.97 22.21
CA CYS A 36 28.85 -14.52 22.97
C CYS A 36 27.79 -13.94 22.03
N GLY A 37 28.20 -13.21 20.98
CA GLY A 37 27.31 -12.71 19.94
C GLY A 37 26.59 -13.84 19.20
N ASP A 38 27.30 -14.85 18.74
CA ASP A 38 26.72 -16.01 18.02
C ASP A 38 25.76 -16.80 18.91
N TRP A 39 26.12 -17.01 20.18
CA TRP A 39 25.23 -17.65 21.15
C TRP A 39 23.97 -16.82 21.41
N ALA A 40 24.13 -15.52 21.65
CA ALA A 40 23.01 -14.62 21.93
C ALA A 40 22.04 -14.51 20.75
N GLN A 41 22.53 -14.55 19.51
CA GLN A 41 21.69 -14.61 18.31
C GLN A 41 20.91 -15.92 18.19
N GLY A 42 21.48 -17.03 18.67
CA GLY A 42 20.80 -18.32 18.73
C GLY A 42 19.67 -18.36 19.77
N VAL A 43 19.81 -17.58 20.85
CA VAL A 43 18.76 -17.43 21.88
C VAL A 43 17.71 -16.41 21.44
N GLU A 44 18.16 -15.23 20.99
CA GLU A 44 17.28 -14.15 20.56
C GLU A 44 17.77 -13.47 19.25
N PRO A 45 17.13 -13.79 18.11
CA PRO A 45 17.56 -13.31 16.79
C PRO A 45 17.53 -11.79 16.62
N SER A 46 16.70 -11.07 17.38
CA SER A 46 16.61 -9.60 17.30
C SER A 46 17.91 -8.90 17.70
N LEU A 47 18.79 -9.57 18.45
CA LEU A 47 20.10 -9.05 18.83
C LEU A 47 21.04 -8.84 17.64
N LEU A 48 20.77 -9.45 16.48
CA LEU A 48 21.47 -9.17 15.21
C LEU A 48 21.52 -7.67 14.87
N PHE A 49 20.44 -6.96 15.18
CA PHE A 49 20.35 -5.52 14.91
C PHE A 49 21.12 -4.67 15.91
N THR A 50 21.46 -5.22 17.08
CA THR A 50 22.22 -4.52 18.12
C THR A 50 23.73 -4.61 17.89
N THR A 51 24.20 -5.67 17.24
CA THR A 51 25.60 -5.85 16.83
C THR A 51 25.92 -5.18 15.50
N ALA A 52 24.90 -4.90 14.69
CA ALA A 52 25.09 -4.16 13.45
C ALA A 52 25.76 -2.81 13.78
N GLU A 53 26.97 -2.63 13.23
CA GLU A 53 27.69 -1.39 13.40
C GLU A 53 26.87 -0.27 12.76
N SER A 54 26.38 0.66 13.58
CA SER A 54 25.73 1.87 13.10
C SER A 54 26.78 2.70 12.36
N GLY A 55 26.92 2.42 11.06
CA GLY A 55 27.73 3.23 10.16
C GLY A 55 27.24 4.68 10.16
N PRO A 56 28.08 5.63 9.68
CA PRO A 56 27.68 7.02 9.61
C PRO A 56 26.37 7.15 8.82
N VAL A 57 25.34 7.67 9.48
CA VAL A 57 24.03 7.86 8.88
C VAL A 57 24.14 9.00 7.86
N ASP A 58 24.08 8.65 6.58
CA ASP A 58 24.06 9.62 5.49
C ASP A 58 22.67 10.27 5.38
N LEU A 59 22.51 11.40 6.08
CA LEU A 59 21.28 12.18 6.08
C LEU A 59 20.88 12.66 4.68
N ALA A 60 21.85 12.95 3.81
CA ALA A 60 21.57 13.39 2.44
C ALA A 60 20.96 12.27 1.61
N ARG A 61 21.40 11.02 1.82
CA ARG A 61 20.79 9.84 1.19
C ARG A 61 19.38 9.57 1.68
N ILE A 62 19.12 9.76 2.99
CA ILE A 62 17.78 9.61 3.56
C ILE A 62 16.83 10.66 2.97
N GLU A 63 17.27 11.92 2.92
CA GLU A 63 16.48 13.00 2.33
C GLU A 63 16.21 12.76 0.84
N ALA A 64 17.22 12.35 0.08
CA ALA A 64 17.06 12.00 -1.34
C ALA A 64 16.05 10.86 -1.54
N CYS A 65 16.08 9.83 -0.67
CA CYS A 65 15.11 8.74 -0.69
C CYS A 65 13.68 9.23 -0.40
N ALA A 66 13.52 10.06 0.64
CA ALA A 66 12.22 10.63 1.01
C ALA A 66 11.64 11.49 -0.13
N VAL A 67 12.47 12.31 -0.78
CA VAL A 67 12.08 13.11 -1.95
C VAL A 67 11.68 12.22 -3.13
N ALA A 68 12.43 11.15 -3.39
CA ALA A 68 12.12 10.22 -4.48
C ALA A 68 10.77 9.51 -4.26
N VAL A 69 10.55 8.95 -3.05
CA VAL A 69 9.32 8.25 -2.71
C VAL A 69 8.10 9.18 -2.75
N THR A 70 8.21 10.37 -2.15
CA THR A 70 7.12 11.36 -2.18
C THR A 70 6.83 11.85 -3.60
N GLY A 71 7.87 12.02 -4.42
CA GLY A 71 7.76 12.32 -5.85
C GLY A 71 6.98 11.25 -6.60
N GLN A 72 7.30 9.98 -6.39
CA GLN A 72 6.62 8.85 -7.02
C GLN A 72 5.14 8.76 -6.61
N ILE A 73 4.83 8.87 -5.32
CA ILE A 73 3.44 8.86 -4.82
C ILE A 73 2.62 9.99 -5.47
N ARG A 74 3.22 11.18 -5.61
CA ARG A 74 2.55 12.31 -6.28
C ARG A 74 2.28 12.01 -7.75
N GLN A 75 3.23 11.39 -8.46
CA GLN A 75 3.06 11.01 -9.87
C GLN A 75 1.96 9.96 -10.04
N GLU A 76 1.92 8.93 -9.21
CA GLU A 76 0.89 7.88 -9.26
C GLU A 76 -0.50 8.45 -8.98
N ARG A 77 -0.63 9.35 -7.99
CA ARG A 77 -1.90 10.06 -7.72
C ARG A 77 -2.34 10.91 -8.90
N LEU A 78 -1.42 11.62 -9.55
CA LEU A 78 -1.72 12.42 -10.74
C LEU A 78 -2.14 11.54 -11.93
N ALA A 79 -1.42 10.43 -12.16
CA ALA A 79 -1.75 9.46 -13.21
C ALA A 79 -3.14 8.85 -12.98
N GLY A 80 -3.47 8.45 -11.75
CA GLY A 80 -4.78 7.94 -11.37
C GLY A 80 -5.91 8.96 -11.63
N LYS A 81 -5.69 10.23 -11.26
CA LYS A 81 -6.65 11.32 -11.52
C LYS A 81 -6.86 11.57 -13.02
N LEU A 82 -5.78 11.60 -13.80
CA LEU A 82 -5.83 11.81 -15.25
C LEU A 82 -6.57 10.67 -15.96
N LEU A 83 -6.30 9.42 -15.60
CA LEU A 83 -6.99 8.25 -16.14
C LEU A 83 -8.48 8.26 -15.78
N ARG A 84 -8.81 8.58 -14.53
CA ARG A 84 -10.21 8.68 -14.08
C ARG A 84 -10.98 9.77 -14.83
N HIS A 85 -10.33 10.90 -15.12
CA HIS A 85 -10.98 12.00 -15.83
C HIS A 85 -11.14 11.74 -17.34
N ARG A 86 -10.23 10.97 -17.96
CA ARG A 86 -10.30 10.59 -19.39
C ARG A 86 -11.26 9.44 -19.68
N ARG A 87 -11.57 8.58 -18.70
CA ARG A 87 -12.54 7.47 -18.85
C ARG A 87 -13.90 7.85 -19.44
N PRO A 88 -14.61 8.90 -18.96
CA PRO A 88 -15.92 9.26 -19.52
C PRO A 88 -15.81 9.79 -20.95
N TRP A 89 -14.74 10.50 -21.30
CA TRP A 89 -14.51 11.00 -22.67
C TRP A 89 -14.19 9.87 -23.65
N LEU A 90 -13.40 8.89 -23.24
CA LEU A 90 -13.12 7.71 -24.06
C LEU A 90 -14.37 6.84 -24.25
N ALA A 91 -15.20 6.69 -23.21
CA ALA A 91 -16.48 6.00 -23.31
C ALA A 91 -17.46 6.73 -24.25
N ALA A 92 -17.53 8.06 -24.18
CA ALA A 92 -18.35 8.87 -25.08
C ALA A 92 -17.88 8.76 -26.54
N ALA A 93 -16.56 8.78 -26.79
CA ALA A 93 -16.00 8.60 -28.12
C ALA A 93 -16.29 7.21 -28.69
N ALA A 94 -16.18 6.15 -27.86
CA ALA A 94 -16.51 4.79 -28.27
C ALA A 94 -18.01 4.63 -28.58
N ALA A 95 -18.89 5.21 -27.76
CA ALA A 95 -20.32 5.21 -28.00
C ALA A 95 -20.70 5.96 -29.29
N ALA A 96 -20.09 7.14 -29.53
CA ALA A 96 -20.30 7.90 -30.76
C ALA A 96 -19.83 7.13 -32.00
N ALA A 97 -18.68 6.46 -31.93
CA ALA A 97 -18.19 5.60 -33.00
C ALA A 97 -19.12 4.40 -33.26
N ALA A 98 -19.64 3.77 -32.21
CA ALA A 98 -20.62 2.69 -32.33
C ALA A 98 -21.93 3.19 -32.97
N VAL A 99 -22.45 4.35 -32.57
CA VAL A 99 -23.64 4.97 -33.20
C VAL A 99 -23.38 5.31 -34.66
N ALA A 100 -22.20 5.84 -35.01
CA ALA A 100 -21.84 6.12 -36.39
C ALA A 100 -21.77 4.84 -37.24
N LEU A 101 -21.23 3.74 -36.70
CA LEU A 101 -21.17 2.44 -37.39
C LEU A 101 -22.55 1.80 -37.56
N VAL A 102 -23.40 1.85 -36.52
CA VAL A 102 -24.79 1.35 -36.59
C VAL A 102 -25.63 2.21 -37.54
N GLY A 103 -25.49 3.54 -37.48
CA GLY A 103 -26.14 4.46 -38.41
C GLY A 103 -25.71 4.20 -39.85
N ALA A 104 -24.40 4.11 -40.12
CA ALA A 104 -23.89 3.79 -41.46
C ALA A 104 -24.34 2.41 -41.96
N GLY A 105 -24.42 1.41 -41.05
CA GLY A 105 -24.93 0.07 -41.37
C GLY A 105 -26.43 0.07 -41.69
N ALA A 106 -27.24 0.78 -40.91
CA ALA A 106 -28.69 0.88 -41.12
C ALA A 106 -29.04 1.60 -42.43
N TRP A 107 -28.28 2.64 -42.81
CA TRP A 107 -28.47 3.34 -44.08
C TRP A 107 -28.17 2.46 -45.30
N ARG A 108 -27.29 1.46 -45.17
CA ARG A 108 -27.05 0.48 -46.24
C ARG A 108 -28.13 -0.59 -46.36
N LEU A 109 -28.97 -0.75 -45.34
CA LEU A 109 -30.00 -1.78 -45.29
C LEU A 109 -31.41 -1.23 -45.48
N MET A 110 -31.61 0.08 -45.67
CA MET A 110 -32.93 0.61 -46.01
C MET A 110 -33.26 0.37 -47.49
N PRO A 111 -34.27 -0.46 -47.82
CA PRO A 111 -34.94 -0.36 -49.10
C PRO A 111 -35.81 0.90 -49.09
N VAL A 112 -35.75 1.67 -50.18
CA VAL A 112 -36.71 2.75 -50.44
C VAL A 112 -38.10 2.14 -50.57
N GLY A 113 -38.90 2.22 -49.50
CA GLY A 113 -40.34 1.93 -49.54
C GLY A 113 -40.87 1.18 -48.31
N GLY A 114 -41.87 1.77 -47.64
CA GLY A 114 -42.89 1.03 -46.88
C GLY A 114 -43.05 1.39 -45.40
N ASP A 115 -44.08 2.18 -45.12
CA ASP A 115 -44.90 2.39 -43.92
C ASP A 115 -44.39 2.11 -42.49
N VAL A 116 -44.64 3.13 -41.67
CA VAL A 116 -44.29 3.29 -40.26
C VAL A 116 -45.38 2.71 -39.36
N VAL A 117 -45.01 1.85 -38.41
CA VAL A 117 -45.66 1.81 -37.08
C VAL A 117 -44.63 1.37 -36.02
N PRO A 118 -44.33 2.16 -34.97
CA PRO A 118 -43.60 1.67 -33.81
C PRO A 118 -44.56 1.40 -32.65
N ALA A 119 -44.61 0.15 -32.19
CA ALA A 119 -45.17 -0.19 -30.88
C ALA A 119 -44.10 0.07 -29.81
N MET A 120 -44.29 1.09 -28.98
CA MET A 120 -43.45 1.34 -27.79
C MET A 120 -43.99 0.50 -26.62
N SER A 121 -43.19 -0.45 -26.13
CA SER A 121 -43.35 -1.03 -24.80
C SER A 121 -42.41 -0.29 -23.82
N PHE A 122 -43.00 0.40 -22.86
CA PHE A 122 -42.31 0.96 -21.71
C PHE A 122 -42.27 -0.09 -20.61
N ALA A 123 -41.07 -0.52 -20.20
CA ALA A 123 -40.86 -1.22 -18.95
C ALA A 123 -40.37 -0.19 -17.91
N VAL A 124 -41.22 0.04 -16.91
CA VAL A 124 -40.97 0.87 -15.73
C VAL A 124 -39.86 0.20 -14.90
N GLY A 125 -38.80 0.95 -14.61
CA GLY A 125 -37.72 0.53 -13.73
C GLY A 125 -38.12 0.68 -12.27
N GLU A 126 -37.92 -0.37 -11.51
CA GLU A 126 -38.00 -0.41 -10.05
C GLU A 126 -36.60 -0.80 -9.55
N SER A 127 -35.97 0.02 -8.70
CA SER A 127 -34.91 -0.40 -7.75
C SER A 127 -34.50 0.75 -6.82
N SER A 128 -35.07 0.68 -5.62
CA SER A 128 -34.52 0.96 -4.29
C SER A 128 -33.31 1.87 -4.08
N GLU A 129 -33.55 2.89 -3.24
CA GLU A 129 -32.62 3.39 -2.22
C GLU A 129 -31.93 2.24 -1.46
N THR A 130 -30.62 2.34 -1.25
CA THR A 130 -29.89 1.60 -0.23
C THR A 130 -28.80 2.51 0.34
N GLY A 131 -28.81 2.63 1.67
CA GLY A 131 -28.03 3.57 2.46
C GLY A 131 -26.52 3.43 2.25
N ALA A 132 -25.85 4.58 2.27
CA ALA A 132 -24.42 4.72 2.15
C ALA A 132 -23.70 4.08 3.36
N ALA A 133 -23.13 2.90 3.15
CA ALA A 133 -22.02 2.41 3.96
C ALA A 133 -20.74 3.18 3.57
N PRO A 134 -19.83 3.46 4.51
CA PRO A 134 -18.60 4.21 4.23
C PRO A 134 -17.74 3.47 3.19
N PRO A 135 -17.07 4.20 2.28
CA PRO A 135 -16.32 3.57 1.18
C PRO A 135 -15.07 2.87 1.71
N THR A 136 -15.13 1.55 1.84
CA THR A 136 -13.96 0.69 2.03
C THR A 136 -13.40 0.38 0.64
N VAL A 137 -12.32 1.05 0.25
CA VAL A 137 -11.65 0.76 -1.03
C VAL A 137 -10.49 -0.19 -0.74
N GLU A 138 -10.74 -1.49 -0.86
CA GLU A 138 -9.69 -2.50 -0.94
C GLU A 138 -9.11 -2.49 -2.37
N VAL A 139 -7.83 -2.15 -2.52
CA VAL A 139 -7.12 -2.27 -3.80
C VAL A 139 -6.15 -3.43 -3.71
N GLU A 140 -6.50 -4.53 -4.35
CA GLU A 140 -5.60 -5.67 -4.57
C GLU A 140 -4.70 -5.34 -5.77
N MET A 141 -3.39 -5.21 -5.56
CA MET A 141 -2.43 -5.06 -6.66
C MET A 141 -1.95 -6.44 -7.08
N ASN A 142 -2.13 -6.79 -8.36
CA ASN A 142 -1.62 -8.02 -8.94
C ASN A 142 -0.08 -8.06 -8.85
N GLY A 143 0.48 -8.95 -8.03
CA GLY A 143 1.87 -9.40 -8.17
C GLY A 143 2.60 -9.66 -6.86
N ASP A 144 2.35 -8.88 -5.82
CA ASP A 144 2.98 -9.02 -4.52
C ASP A 144 1.88 -8.88 -3.47
N ASP A 145 1.68 -9.91 -2.66
CA ASP A 145 0.63 -10.04 -1.63
C ASP A 145 0.69 -8.86 -0.64
N VAL A 146 0.16 -7.69 -1.00
CA VAL A 146 0.24 -6.46 -0.21
C VAL A 146 -1.16 -5.87 -0.15
N ARG A 147 -1.67 -5.71 1.07
CA ARG A 147 -2.99 -5.12 1.32
C ARG A 147 -2.82 -3.70 1.84
N VAL A 148 -3.49 -2.75 1.17
CA VAL A 148 -3.50 -1.34 1.59
C VAL A 148 -4.89 -1.00 2.11
N TYR A 149 -4.98 -0.61 3.39
CA TYR A 149 -6.21 -0.12 4.00
C TYR A 149 -6.17 1.41 4.04
N GLN A 150 -7.20 2.04 3.45
CA GLN A 150 -7.41 3.49 3.52
C GLN A 150 -8.64 3.78 4.38
N PHE A 151 -8.45 4.48 5.48
CA PHE A 151 -9.54 5.03 6.29
C PHE A 151 -9.64 6.52 6.02
N ALA A 152 -10.82 6.98 5.58
CA ALA A 152 -11.15 8.40 5.61
C ALA A 152 -11.69 8.69 7.02
N SER A 153 -11.02 9.57 7.77
CA SER A 153 -11.58 10.10 9.01
C SER A 153 -12.73 11.05 8.66
N GLU A 154 -13.90 10.90 9.29
CA GLU A 154 -15.08 11.74 9.04
C GLU A 154 -14.84 13.24 9.29
N GLU A 155 -13.77 13.60 10.00
CA GLU A 155 -13.44 14.99 10.34
C GLU A 155 -12.44 15.67 9.41
N ASP A 156 -11.73 14.93 8.54
CA ASP A 156 -10.72 15.55 7.68
C ASP A 156 -10.58 14.81 6.34
N THR A 157 -11.09 15.44 5.27
CA THR A 157 -11.04 14.89 3.91
C THR A 157 -9.67 15.04 3.24
N ASP A 158 -8.74 15.78 3.85
CA ASP A 158 -7.39 16.00 3.32
C ASP A 158 -6.34 15.05 3.92
N THR A 159 -6.67 14.33 5.01
CA THR A 159 -5.75 13.39 5.67
C THR A 159 -6.11 11.94 5.33
N ALA A 160 -5.31 11.30 4.48
CA ALA A 160 -5.42 9.86 4.20
C ALA A 160 -4.25 9.11 4.85
N VAL A 161 -4.56 8.21 5.79
CA VAL A 161 -3.59 7.29 6.40
C VAL A 161 -3.53 6.01 5.56
N TYR A 162 -2.31 5.58 5.20
CA TYR A 162 -2.07 4.37 4.41
C TYR A 162 -1.36 3.33 5.28
N PHE A 163 -1.98 2.17 5.48
CA PHE A 163 -1.33 1.01 6.09
C PHE A 163 -0.88 0.05 4.98
N ILE A 164 0.43 -0.20 4.87
CA ILE A 164 0.99 -1.20 3.96
C ILE A 164 1.30 -2.43 4.79
N VAL A 165 0.50 -3.49 4.66
CA VAL A 165 0.72 -4.75 5.38
C VAL A 165 1.36 -5.75 4.44
N ASN A 166 2.58 -6.17 4.77
CA ASN A 166 3.26 -7.29 4.12
C ASN A 166 2.96 -8.59 4.91
N PRO A 167 2.15 -9.52 4.38
CA PRO A 167 1.81 -10.80 5.01
C PRO A 167 2.98 -11.78 5.06
N ALA A 168 4.09 -11.52 4.36
CA ALA A 168 5.35 -12.23 4.58
C ALA A 168 6.01 -11.90 5.94
N MET A 169 5.50 -10.89 6.67
CA MET A 169 5.92 -10.56 8.04
C MET A 169 4.98 -11.13 9.11
N LYS A 170 4.40 -12.32 8.90
CA LYS A 170 3.86 -13.10 10.01
C LYS A 170 5.04 -13.71 10.80
N LEU A 171 5.27 -13.19 12.00
CA LEU A 171 6.00 -13.89 13.06
C LEU A 171 5.25 -15.17 13.46
#